data_AF-A0A5N8XDD5-F1
#
_entry.id   AF-A0A5N8XDD5-F1
#
_cell.length_a   1.000
_cell.length_b   1.000
_cell.length_c   1.000
_cell.angle_alpha   90.00
_cell.angle_beta   90.00
_cell.angle_gamma   90.00
#
_symmetry.space_group_name_H-M   'P 1'
#
loop_
_entity.id
_entity.type
_entity.pdbx_description
1 polymer ?
#
loop_
_entity_poly.entity_id
_entity_poly.type
_entity_poly.pdbx_seq_one_letter_code
_entity_poly.pdbx_strand_id
1 'polypeptide(L)'
;MSVHDQVVDLARGAEPVAVEWFGTSLRVHVPVPETLEYVADHHRVGPPTVGAPPYRSAALFAVAAPDILDKLRDQAARRTVSRRESFKGVWYAYWETADGATMVVDETHGYQHALLTRDFTSWAVVGERPEDLGLVVARTIRELVREDLLGMGAVTFHASAAELPDGTGVLLTGGSGAGKTTSAVRIGCSGGRVVGTDRSFLLRHDGEWLVVGLPETTRLGLGGARTLGLLGLVEGRVLSREQTLLARPGAPGKEAKLTLSNGEMTELLNCGYTPAATADSIVVLSGSPLASAARMEDLAPAEAHRALREHLLAPDPDYRVRWLSPDPAQDDAGSAAAELSALLTRQPARRLTWNPQLHCDERVVPLLTARTDTTPSSAAHRPHHNSGKEAIR
;
A
#
# COMPACT_ATOMS: atom_id res chain seq x y z
N MET A 1 -10.50 14.35 -32.32
CA MET A 1 -10.67 13.72 -30.99
C MET A 1 -9.30 13.45 -30.42
N SER A 2 -9.01 13.88 -29.19
CA SER A 2 -7.71 13.56 -28.58
C SER A 2 -7.56 12.06 -28.32
N VAL A 3 -6.33 11.60 -28.05
CA VAL A 3 -6.11 10.21 -27.64
C VAL A 3 -6.75 9.93 -26.28
N HIS A 4 -6.70 10.89 -25.35
CA HIS A 4 -7.37 10.77 -24.05
C HIS A 4 -8.88 10.55 -24.23
N ASP A 5 -9.55 11.36 -25.04
CA ASP A 5 -10.99 11.24 -25.27
C ASP A 5 -11.34 9.90 -25.97
N GLN A 6 -10.51 9.45 -26.92
CA GLN A 6 -10.65 8.12 -27.53
C GLN A 6 -10.63 7.00 -26.49
N VAL A 7 -9.67 7.01 -25.57
CA VAL A 7 -9.56 5.97 -24.53
C VAL A 7 -10.73 6.03 -23.55
N VAL A 8 -11.13 7.23 -23.14
CA VAL A 8 -12.30 7.44 -22.27
C VAL A 8 -13.56 6.87 -22.92
N ASP A 9 -13.80 7.17 -24.20
CA ASP A 9 -14.97 6.67 -24.91
C ASP A 9 -14.94 5.14 -25.09
N LEU A 10 -13.77 4.55 -25.37
CA LEU A 10 -13.60 3.10 -25.47
C LEU A 10 -13.80 2.39 -24.12
N ALA A 11 -13.41 3.00 -23.01
CA ALA A 11 -13.58 2.44 -21.67
C ALA A 11 -15.02 2.55 -21.15
N ARG A 12 -15.81 3.49 -21.69
CA ARG A 12 -17.22 3.71 -21.34
C ARG A 12 -18.10 2.65 -21.99
N GLY A 13 -18.19 1.48 -21.35
CA GLY A 13 -19.11 0.41 -21.77
C GLY A 13 -19.63 -0.42 -20.61
N ALA A 14 -18.85 -0.58 -19.54
CA ALA A 14 -19.23 -1.28 -18.33
C ALA A 14 -19.55 -0.32 -17.17
N GLU A 15 -20.33 -0.80 -16.20
CA GLU A 15 -20.51 -0.11 -14.92
C GLU A 15 -19.16 -0.01 -14.20
N PRO A 16 -18.75 1.20 -13.76
CA PRO A 16 -17.46 1.35 -13.10
C PRO A 16 -17.42 0.67 -11.74
N VAL A 17 -16.25 0.16 -11.36
CA VAL A 17 -15.97 -0.26 -9.98
C VAL A 17 -15.54 0.97 -9.18
N ALA A 18 -16.16 1.19 -8.02
CA ALA A 18 -15.70 2.17 -7.05
C ALA A 18 -14.59 1.57 -6.19
N VAL A 19 -13.45 2.25 -6.14
CA VAL A 19 -12.34 1.92 -5.24
C VAL A 19 -12.17 3.06 -4.26
N GLU A 20 -12.48 2.80 -2.99
CA GLU A 20 -12.32 3.76 -1.91
C GLU A 20 -11.13 3.35 -1.04
N TRP A 21 -10.19 4.28 -0.86
CA TRP A 21 -9.00 4.05 -0.07
C TRP A 21 -8.59 5.34 0.64
N PHE A 22 -8.84 5.39 1.96
CA PHE A 22 -8.52 6.49 2.89
C PHE A 22 -8.33 7.88 2.23
N GLY A 23 -9.42 8.63 2.08
CA GLY A 23 -9.39 9.96 1.47
C GLY A 23 -9.31 9.98 -0.06
N THR A 24 -9.20 8.83 -0.72
CA THR A 24 -9.21 8.70 -2.19
C THR A 24 -10.41 7.88 -2.65
N SER A 25 -11.20 8.39 -3.60
CA SER A 25 -12.32 7.67 -4.21
C SER A 25 -12.15 7.65 -5.72
N LEU A 26 -11.95 6.46 -6.28
CA LEU A 26 -11.65 6.24 -7.69
C LEU A 26 -12.81 5.50 -8.36
N ARG A 27 -13.31 6.04 -9.47
CA ARG A 27 -14.19 5.31 -10.38
C ARG A 27 -13.38 4.68 -11.49
N VAL A 28 -13.33 3.36 -11.52
CA VAL A 28 -12.50 2.58 -12.44
C VAL A 28 -13.39 2.02 -13.56
N HIS A 29 -13.16 2.51 -14.78
CA HIS A 29 -13.86 2.12 -15.99
C HIS A 29 -12.93 1.24 -16.84
N VAL A 30 -13.33 -0.02 -17.07
CA VAL A 30 -12.60 -0.95 -17.91
C VAL A 30 -13.61 -1.80 -18.70
N PRO A 31 -13.46 -1.96 -20.02
CA PRO A 31 -14.43 -2.72 -20.82
C PRO A 31 -14.27 -4.24 -20.69
N VAL A 32 -13.22 -4.71 -20.02
CA VAL A 32 -12.89 -6.13 -19.81
C VAL A 32 -13.36 -6.55 -18.40
N PRO A 33 -14.43 -7.35 -18.25
CA PRO A 33 -14.99 -7.73 -16.95
C PRO A 33 -13.98 -8.37 -16.01
N GLU A 34 -13.12 -9.26 -16.51
CA GLU A 34 -12.10 -9.97 -15.72
C GLU A 34 -11.10 -8.98 -15.11
N THR A 35 -10.84 -7.86 -15.79
CA THR A 35 -10.00 -6.79 -15.24
C THR A 35 -10.71 -6.04 -14.11
N LEU A 36 -12.02 -5.78 -14.23
CA LEU A 36 -12.80 -5.17 -13.15
C LEU A 36 -12.87 -6.08 -11.92
N GLU A 37 -13.09 -7.38 -12.11
CA GLU A 37 -13.06 -8.37 -11.04
C GLU A 37 -11.69 -8.40 -10.35
N TYR A 38 -10.61 -8.44 -11.13
CA TYR A 38 -9.24 -8.37 -10.63
C TYR A 38 -9.02 -7.13 -9.76
N VAL A 39 -9.44 -5.95 -10.22
CA VAL A 39 -9.30 -4.68 -9.49
C VAL A 39 -10.14 -4.71 -8.22
N ALA A 40 -11.41 -5.10 -8.30
CA ALA A 40 -12.31 -5.18 -7.15
C ALA A 40 -11.76 -6.13 -6.06
N ASP A 41 -11.20 -7.26 -6.47
CA ASP A 41 -10.64 -8.26 -5.57
C ASP A 41 -9.34 -7.78 -4.90
N HIS A 42 -8.49 -7.06 -5.63
CA HIS A 42 -7.25 -6.47 -5.10
C HIS A 42 -7.49 -5.34 -4.10
N HIS A 43 -8.59 -4.60 -4.25
CA HIS A 43 -8.90 -3.43 -3.43
C HIS A 43 -10.04 -3.68 -2.46
N ARG A 44 -10.41 -4.96 -2.25
CA ARG A 44 -11.42 -5.35 -1.27
C ARG A 44 -10.91 -5.04 0.14
N VAL A 45 -11.45 -4.01 0.76
CA VAL A 45 -11.17 -3.62 2.15
C VAL A 45 -12.45 -3.28 2.87
N GLY A 46 -12.46 -3.44 4.18
CA GLY A 46 -13.51 -2.89 5.03
C GLY A 46 -13.40 -1.35 5.12
N PRO A 47 -14.41 -0.69 5.69
CA PRO A 47 -14.35 0.75 5.92
C PRO A 47 -13.19 1.09 6.88
N PRO A 48 -12.60 2.29 6.77
CA PRO A 48 -11.63 2.78 7.74
C PRO A 48 -12.25 2.76 9.14
N THR A 49 -11.46 2.39 10.14
CA THR A 49 -11.86 2.38 11.55
C THR A 49 -11.65 3.73 12.24
N VAL A 50 -11.05 4.67 11.51
CA VAL A 50 -10.76 6.04 11.90
C VAL A 50 -11.46 7.02 10.96
N GLY A 51 -11.61 8.27 11.39
CA GLY A 51 -12.09 9.33 10.51
C GLY A 51 -11.18 9.46 9.29
N ALA A 52 -11.77 9.42 8.10
CA ALA A 52 -11.06 9.70 6.86
C ALA A 52 -11.27 11.17 6.48
N PRO A 53 -10.25 11.84 5.88
CA PRO A 53 -10.46 13.15 5.29
C PRO A 53 -11.49 13.05 4.14
N PRO A 54 -12.08 14.20 3.72
CA PRO A 54 -12.96 14.22 2.56
C PRO A 54 -12.31 13.56 1.34
N TYR A 55 -13.07 12.69 0.67
CA TYR A 55 -12.55 11.95 -0.46
C TYR A 55 -12.23 12.88 -1.63
N ARG A 56 -11.00 12.82 -2.11
CA ARG A 56 -10.65 13.31 -3.44
C ARG A 56 -11.21 12.32 -4.46
N SER A 57 -12.15 12.79 -5.27
CA SER A 57 -12.70 11.98 -6.36
C SER A 57 -11.79 12.03 -7.58
N ALA A 58 -11.52 10.86 -8.15
CA ALA A 58 -10.81 10.70 -9.41
C ALA A 58 -11.45 9.60 -10.27
N ALA A 59 -11.12 9.60 -11.56
CA ALA A 59 -11.57 8.58 -12.51
C ALA A 59 -10.39 7.95 -13.23
N LEU A 60 -10.48 6.65 -13.47
CA LEU A 60 -9.48 5.86 -14.17
C LEU A 60 -10.15 5.08 -15.29
N PHE A 61 -9.75 5.33 -16.53
CA PHE A 61 -10.27 4.70 -17.74
C PHE A 61 -9.18 3.82 -18.32
N ALA A 62 -9.39 2.51 -18.40
CA ALA A 62 -8.36 1.59 -18.88
C ALA A 62 -8.83 0.79 -20.09
N VAL A 63 -7.96 0.65 -21.09
CA VAL A 63 -8.20 -0.17 -22.28
C VAL A 63 -6.92 -0.90 -22.70
N ALA A 64 -7.08 -2.09 -23.27
CA ALA A 64 -6.03 -2.75 -24.02
C ALA A 64 -6.19 -2.36 -25.50
N ALA A 65 -5.27 -1.52 -26.01
CA ALA A 65 -5.36 -0.96 -27.35
C ALA A 65 -3.95 -0.79 -27.95
N PRO A 66 -3.34 -1.86 -28.49
CA PRO A 66 -1.95 -1.84 -28.97
C PRO A 66 -1.73 -0.77 -30.06
N ASP A 67 -2.67 -0.60 -30.98
CA ASP A 67 -2.58 0.43 -32.03
C ASP A 67 -2.53 1.86 -31.48
N ILE A 68 -3.21 2.12 -30.36
CA ILE A 68 -3.13 3.42 -29.68
C ILE A 68 -1.78 3.54 -29.00
N LEU A 69 -1.34 2.50 -28.28
CA LEU A 69 -0.06 2.49 -27.58
C LEU A 69 1.13 2.70 -28.52
N ASP A 70 1.13 2.10 -29.71
CA ASP A 70 2.20 2.27 -30.71
C ASP A 70 2.25 3.71 -31.24
N LYS A 71 1.09 4.33 -31.51
CA LYS A 71 1.03 5.76 -31.87
C LYS A 71 1.60 6.64 -30.76
N LEU A 72 1.30 6.31 -29.51
CA LEU A 72 1.80 7.05 -28.34
C LEU A 72 3.33 6.94 -28.21
N ARG A 73 3.91 5.78 -28.51
CA ARG A 73 5.36 5.58 -28.53
C ARG A 73 6.06 6.31 -29.66
N ASP A 74 5.48 6.23 -30.86
CA ASP A 74 5.99 6.96 -32.01
C ASP A 74 6.03 8.47 -31.75
N GLN A 75 5.05 8.99 -31.01
CA GLN A 75 5.04 10.38 -30.55
C GLN A 75 6.12 10.65 -29.49
N ALA A 76 6.31 9.72 -28.53
CA ALA A 76 7.35 9.79 -27.51
C ALA A 76 8.75 9.92 -28.13
N ALA A 77 9.05 9.06 -29.11
CA ALA A 77 10.36 8.96 -29.73
C ALA A 77 10.76 10.20 -30.55
N ARG A 78 9.79 11.01 -30.98
CA ARG A 78 10.01 12.20 -31.83
C ARG A 78 10.18 13.50 -31.06
N ARG A 79 10.00 13.50 -29.73
CA ARG A 79 10.00 14.72 -28.91
C ARG A 79 11.13 14.73 -27.91
N THR A 80 11.58 15.93 -27.52
CA THR A 80 12.40 16.11 -26.32
C THR A 80 11.53 15.83 -25.10
N VAL A 81 11.71 14.65 -24.52
CA VAL A 81 10.98 14.20 -23.34
C VAL A 81 11.79 14.49 -22.08
N SER A 82 11.12 14.99 -21.05
CA SER A 82 11.66 14.84 -19.70
C SER A 82 11.48 13.37 -19.29
N ARG A 83 12.32 12.86 -18.39
CA ARG A 83 12.23 11.48 -17.93
C ARG A 83 11.92 11.46 -16.45
N ARG A 84 11.00 10.59 -16.05
CA ARG A 84 10.66 10.34 -14.64
C ARG A 84 10.97 8.88 -14.33
N GLU A 85 11.67 8.65 -13.22
CA GLU A 85 11.98 7.31 -12.73
C GLU A 85 10.93 6.93 -11.68
N SER A 86 10.17 5.86 -11.93
CA SER A 86 9.20 5.31 -10.97
C SER A 86 9.81 4.21 -10.10
N PHE A 87 8.96 3.56 -9.30
CA PHE A 87 9.25 2.38 -8.48
C PHE A 87 10.23 1.39 -9.12
N LYS A 88 11.34 1.09 -8.43
CA LYS A 88 12.40 0.14 -8.85
C LYS A 88 13.24 0.57 -10.06
N GLY A 89 13.27 1.85 -10.38
CA GLY A 89 14.13 2.38 -11.43
C GLY A 89 13.57 2.24 -12.84
N VAL A 90 12.25 2.10 -12.97
CA VAL A 90 11.58 2.11 -14.26
C VAL A 90 11.60 3.53 -14.79
N TRP A 91 12.12 3.74 -16.00
CA TRP A 91 12.10 5.04 -16.65
C TRP A 91 10.86 5.21 -17.50
N TYR A 92 10.22 6.36 -17.33
CA TYR A 92 9.10 6.81 -18.14
C TYR A 92 9.47 8.07 -18.91
N ALA A 93 9.12 8.08 -20.19
CA ALA A 93 9.07 9.29 -20.98
C ALA A 93 7.90 10.14 -20.50
N TYR A 94 8.15 11.42 -20.24
CA TYR A 94 7.16 12.39 -19.75
C TYR A 94 7.16 13.65 -20.61
N TRP A 95 5.99 14.02 -21.14
CA TRP A 95 5.79 15.28 -21.86
C TRP A 95 4.33 15.71 -21.90
N GLU A 96 4.12 16.95 -22.34
CA GLU A 96 2.80 17.54 -22.59
C GLU A 96 2.46 17.46 -24.09
N THR A 97 1.28 16.94 -24.40
CA THR A 97 0.75 16.86 -25.77
C THR A 97 0.31 18.23 -26.26
N ALA A 98 0.07 18.37 -27.57
CA ALA A 98 -0.36 19.66 -28.15
C ALA A 98 -1.74 20.13 -27.64
N ASP A 99 -2.56 19.21 -27.12
CA ASP A 99 -3.85 19.47 -26.51
C ASP A 99 -3.80 19.56 -24.97
N GLY A 100 -2.60 19.74 -24.40
CA GLY A 100 -2.41 20.00 -22.96
C GLY A 100 -2.52 18.76 -22.05
N ALA A 101 -2.57 17.55 -22.61
CA ALA A 101 -2.53 16.35 -21.79
C ALA A 101 -1.09 16.03 -21.37
N THR A 102 -0.89 15.72 -20.11
CA THR A 102 0.32 15.07 -19.61
C THR A 102 0.30 13.61 -20.02
N MET A 103 1.42 13.16 -20.55
CA MET A 103 1.58 11.81 -21.07
C MET A 103 2.82 11.14 -20.48
N VAL A 104 2.65 9.90 -20.05
CA VAL A 104 3.67 9.10 -19.38
C VAL A 104 3.74 7.73 -20.03
N VAL A 105 4.88 7.35 -20.61
CA VAL A 105 5.05 6.08 -21.36
C VAL A 105 6.23 5.29 -20.80
N ASP A 106 6.02 4.01 -20.51
CA ASP A 106 7.07 3.10 -20.05
C ASP A 106 8.14 2.89 -21.14
N GLU A 107 9.40 3.19 -20.82
CA GLU A 107 10.54 3.03 -21.75
C GLU A 107 11.30 1.70 -21.57
N THR A 108 11.16 1.04 -20.42
CA THR A 108 12.17 0.06 -19.94
C THR A 108 11.63 -1.34 -19.69
N HIS A 109 10.34 -1.54 -19.46
CA HIS A 109 9.80 -2.84 -19.04
C HIS A 109 8.96 -3.55 -20.11
N GLY A 110 8.87 -4.87 -19.97
CA GLY A 110 8.00 -5.74 -20.77
C GLY A 110 6.49 -5.58 -20.48
N TYR A 111 6.09 -4.69 -19.57
CA TYR A 111 4.70 -4.31 -19.36
C TYR A 111 4.42 -3.01 -20.09
N GLN A 112 4.08 -3.16 -21.34
CA GLN A 112 3.90 -2.10 -22.30
C GLN A 112 2.62 -1.31 -22.01
N HIS A 113 2.76 -0.14 -21.37
CA HIS A 113 1.63 0.74 -21.09
C HIS A 113 1.96 2.23 -21.18
N ALA A 114 0.91 3.03 -21.32
CA ALA A 114 0.95 4.48 -21.25
C ALA A 114 -0.16 5.01 -20.33
N LEU A 115 0.11 6.15 -19.70
CA LEU A 115 -0.83 6.92 -18.88
C LEU A 115 -1.00 8.30 -19.48
N LEU A 116 -2.24 8.81 -19.47
CA LEU A 116 -2.56 10.16 -19.92
C LEU A 116 -3.47 10.83 -18.90
N THR A 117 -3.25 12.12 -18.65
CA THR A 117 -4.16 12.95 -17.84
C THR A 117 -4.14 14.39 -18.33
N ARG A 118 -5.22 15.14 -18.10
CA ARG A 118 -5.27 16.59 -18.37
C ARG A 118 -5.31 17.43 -17.09
N ASP A 119 -5.75 16.83 -16.00
CA ASP A 119 -6.15 17.53 -14.78
C ASP A 119 -5.67 16.84 -13.50
N PHE A 120 -4.96 15.71 -13.62
CA PHE A 120 -4.53 14.86 -12.51
C PHE A 120 -5.69 14.35 -11.64
N THR A 121 -6.92 14.37 -12.15
CA THR A 121 -8.14 13.80 -11.53
C THR A 121 -8.86 12.82 -12.46
N SER A 122 -8.55 12.81 -13.74
CA SER A 122 -8.99 11.84 -14.74
C SER A 122 -7.75 11.26 -15.44
N TRP A 123 -7.65 9.93 -15.43
CA TRP A 123 -6.52 9.19 -15.98
C TRP A 123 -6.98 8.18 -17.02
N ALA A 124 -6.31 8.16 -18.17
CA ALA A 124 -6.45 7.12 -19.18
C ALA A 124 -5.23 6.19 -19.13
N VAL A 125 -5.48 4.89 -19.02
CA VAL A 125 -4.47 3.80 -19.01
C VAL A 125 -4.62 3.04 -20.31
N VAL A 126 -3.54 2.95 -21.08
CA VAL A 126 -3.49 2.16 -22.32
C VAL A 126 -2.49 1.04 -22.14
N GLY A 127 -2.95 -0.20 -22.12
CA GLY A 127 -2.10 -1.39 -22.11
C GLY A 127 -1.98 -2.02 -23.51
N GLU A 128 -0.92 -2.80 -23.71
CA GLU A 128 -0.73 -3.61 -24.92
C GLU A 128 -1.69 -4.80 -24.95
N ARG A 129 -1.82 -5.52 -23.83
CA ARG A 129 -2.51 -6.81 -23.74
C ARG A 129 -3.62 -6.80 -22.67
N PRO A 130 -4.81 -7.35 -22.95
CA PRO A 130 -5.90 -7.42 -21.96
C PRO A 130 -5.51 -8.11 -20.66
N GLU A 131 -4.72 -9.18 -20.72
CA GLU A 131 -4.31 -9.98 -19.55
C GLU A 131 -3.41 -9.23 -18.56
N ASP A 132 -2.68 -8.20 -19.02
CA ASP A 132 -1.83 -7.38 -18.16
C ASP A 132 -2.57 -6.17 -17.57
N LEU A 133 -3.76 -5.84 -18.11
CA LEU A 133 -4.44 -4.57 -17.82
C LEU A 133 -4.81 -4.45 -16.34
N GLY A 134 -5.30 -5.53 -15.71
CA GLY A 134 -5.58 -5.54 -14.27
C GLY A 134 -4.38 -5.19 -13.40
N LEU A 135 -3.21 -5.73 -13.73
CA LEU A 135 -1.97 -5.43 -13.01
C LEU A 135 -1.57 -3.95 -13.16
N VAL A 136 -1.64 -3.42 -14.38
CA VAL A 136 -1.29 -2.02 -14.68
C VAL A 136 -2.27 -1.07 -13.97
N VAL A 137 -3.57 -1.37 -14.01
CA VAL A 137 -4.62 -0.58 -13.35
C VAL A 137 -4.43 -0.59 -11.84
N ALA A 138 -4.25 -1.77 -11.22
CA ALA A 138 -4.03 -1.88 -9.79
C ALA A 138 -2.76 -1.15 -9.32
N ARG A 139 -1.67 -1.21 -10.10
CA ARG A 139 -0.48 -0.41 -9.83
C ARG A 139 -0.78 1.08 -9.93
N THR A 140 -1.48 1.53 -10.96
CA THR A 140 -1.83 2.95 -11.13
C THR A 140 -2.66 3.47 -9.96
N ILE A 141 -3.66 2.70 -9.49
CA ILE A 141 -4.46 3.04 -8.30
C ILE A 141 -3.56 3.23 -7.07
N ARG A 142 -2.62 2.29 -6.83
CA ARG A 142 -1.66 2.39 -5.73
C ARG A 142 -0.82 3.66 -5.78
N GLU A 143 -0.35 4.04 -6.95
CA GLU A 143 0.43 5.26 -7.13
C GLU A 143 -0.42 6.50 -6.88
N LEU A 144 -1.65 6.56 -7.38
CA LEU A 144 -2.56 7.69 -7.12
C LEU A 144 -2.87 7.85 -5.62
N VAL A 145 -3.15 6.75 -4.92
CA VAL A 145 -3.35 6.76 -3.46
C VAL A 145 -2.08 7.23 -2.74
N ARG A 146 -0.90 6.76 -3.16
CA ARG A 146 0.39 7.22 -2.63
C ARG A 146 0.53 8.74 -2.81
N GLU A 147 0.27 9.25 -4.01
CA GLU A 147 0.41 10.68 -4.30
C GLU A 147 -0.55 11.54 -3.47
N ASP A 148 -1.77 11.07 -3.24
CA ASP A 148 -2.73 11.77 -2.37
C ASP A 148 -2.26 11.74 -0.90
N LEU A 149 -1.73 10.62 -0.40
CA LEU A 149 -1.17 10.53 0.96
C LEU A 149 0.02 11.48 1.15
N LEU A 150 0.94 11.53 0.20
CA LEU A 150 2.08 12.46 0.24
C LEU A 150 1.62 13.91 0.14
N GLY A 151 0.60 14.19 -0.68
CA GLY A 151 -0.03 15.52 -0.75
C GLY A 151 -0.64 15.97 0.58
N MET A 152 -1.05 15.03 1.42
CA MET A 152 -1.51 15.29 2.79
C MET A 152 -0.38 15.38 3.83
N GLY A 153 0.89 15.30 3.41
CA GLY A 153 2.05 15.35 4.29
C GLY A 153 2.35 14.03 5.01
N ALA A 154 1.83 12.91 4.50
CA ALA A 154 2.14 11.60 5.06
C ALA A 154 3.61 11.23 4.85
N VAL A 155 4.13 10.41 5.76
CA VAL A 155 5.52 9.94 5.75
C VAL A 155 5.56 8.44 5.51
N THR A 156 6.35 8.00 4.54
CA THR A 156 6.39 6.60 4.11
C THR A 156 7.39 5.77 4.92
N PHE A 157 7.01 4.55 5.31
CA PHE A 157 7.87 3.58 5.96
C PHE A 157 7.87 2.24 5.22
N HIS A 158 9.02 1.56 5.22
CA HIS A 158 9.09 0.13 4.91
C HIS A 158 8.64 -0.68 6.13
N ALA A 159 7.32 -0.75 6.29
CA ALA A 159 6.66 -1.30 7.45
C ALA A 159 5.37 -2.00 7.06
N SER A 160 4.98 -2.98 7.87
CA SER A 160 3.61 -3.51 7.86
C SER A 160 2.82 -2.83 8.96
N ALA A 161 1.51 -2.82 8.84
CA ALA A 161 0.61 -2.24 9.82
C ALA A 161 -0.65 -3.10 9.96
N ALA A 162 -1.21 -3.11 11.16
CA ALA A 162 -2.44 -3.83 11.46
C ALA A 162 -3.21 -3.12 12.58
N GLU A 163 -4.47 -3.47 12.73
CA GLU A 163 -5.32 -3.16 13.85
C GLU A 163 -5.52 -4.45 14.66
N LEU A 164 -5.20 -4.41 15.95
CA LEU A 164 -5.45 -5.50 16.88
C LEU A 164 -6.96 -5.71 17.09
N PRO A 165 -7.41 -6.88 17.57
CA PRO A 165 -8.84 -7.13 17.82
C PRO A 165 -9.51 -6.15 18.79
N ASP A 166 -8.74 -5.46 19.63
CA ASP A 166 -9.24 -4.42 20.55
C ASP A 166 -9.31 -3.01 19.91
N GLY A 167 -9.03 -2.89 18.61
CA GLY A 167 -9.01 -1.63 17.86
C GLY A 167 -7.69 -0.86 17.93
N THR A 168 -6.68 -1.35 18.68
CA THR A 168 -5.37 -0.70 18.77
C THR A 168 -4.62 -0.86 17.45
N GLY A 169 -4.26 0.23 16.80
CA GLY A 169 -3.44 0.15 15.59
C GLY A 169 -1.94 0.08 15.89
N VAL A 170 -1.25 -0.79 15.15
CA VAL A 170 0.17 -1.12 15.35
C VAL A 170 0.96 -0.99 14.06
N LEU A 171 2.05 -0.22 14.12
CA LEU A 171 3.07 -0.15 13.07
C LEU A 171 4.20 -1.12 13.38
N LEU A 172 4.48 -2.05 12.47
CA LEU A 172 5.50 -3.09 12.58
C LEU A 172 6.67 -2.77 11.63
N THR A 173 7.80 -2.36 12.21
CA THR A 173 9.04 -2.09 11.47
C THR A 173 10.08 -3.18 11.74
N GLY A 174 11.18 -3.21 11.00
CA GLY A 174 12.23 -4.22 11.17
C GLY A 174 12.86 -4.65 9.85
N GLY A 175 14.01 -5.33 9.94
CA GLY A 175 14.75 -5.83 8.79
C GLY A 175 13.96 -6.82 7.92
N SER A 176 14.52 -7.18 6.77
CA SER A 176 14.00 -8.27 5.94
C SER A 176 13.95 -9.56 6.76
N GLY A 177 12.85 -10.32 6.65
CA GLY A 177 12.67 -11.58 7.39
C GLY A 177 12.31 -11.42 8.88
N ALA A 178 12.20 -10.19 9.42
CA ALA A 178 11.84 -9.97 10.83
C ALA A 178 10.39 -10.35 11.19
N GLY A 179 9.57 -10.71 10.19
CA GLY A 179 8.19 -11.16 10.37
C GLY A 179 7.10 -10.10 10.18
N LYS A 180 7.43 -8.88 9.72
CA LYS A 180 6.48 -7.75 9.59
C LYS A 180 5.14 -8.14 8.94
N THR A 181 5.20 -8.62 7.70
CA THR A 181 4.00 -8.97 6.91
C THR A 181 3.26 -10.14 7.52
N THR A 182 3.99 -11.19 7.93
CA THR A 182 3.38 -12.40 8.51
C THR A 182 2.66 -12.06 9.83
N SER A 183 3.22 -11.19 10.67
CA SER A 183 2.61 -10.73 11.91
C SER A 183 1.35 -9.90 11.64
N ALA A 184 1.40 -8.95 10.70
CA ALA A 184 0.22 -8.15 10.32
C ALA A 184 -0.93 -9.05 9.84
N VAL A 185 -0.64 -10.00 8.94
CA VAL A 185 -1.64 -10.98 8.47
C VAL A 185 -2.18 -11.83 9.62
N ARG A 186 -1.32 -12.30 10.52
CA ARG A 186 -1.75 -13.10 11.68
C ARG A 186 -2.72 -12.31 12.56
N ILE A 187 -2.46 -11.03 12.80
CA ILE A 187 -3.40 -10.15 13.52
C ILE A 187 -4.75 -10.11 12.80
N GLY A 188 -4.76 -9.93 11.48
CA GLY A 188 -5.97 -9.95 10.66
C GLY A 188 -6.74 -11.27 10.74
N CYS A 189 -6.04 -12.40 10.81
CA CYS A 189 -6.65 -13.73 10.99
C CYS A 189 -7.20 -13.96 12.41
N SER A 190 -6.71 -13.23 13.41
CA SER A 190 -7.11 -13.35 14.81
C SER A 190 -8.22 -12.36 15.20
N GLY A 191 -9.01 -11.89 14.23
CA GLY A 191 -10.13 -10.97 14.46
C GLY A 191 -9.75 -9.48 14.42
N GLY A 192 -8.48 -9.15 14.16
CA GLY A 192 -8.05 -7.80 13.84
C GLY A 192 -8.23 -7.47 12.35
N ARG A 193 -7.48 -6.47 11.86
CA ARG A 193 -7.46 -6.09 10.45
C ARG A 193 -6.04 -5.78 9.98
N VAL A 194 -5.68 -6.20 8.77
CA VAL A 194 -4.45 -5.76 8.10
C VAL A 194 -4.67 -4.34 7.59
N VAL A 195 -3.73 -3.45 7.88
CA VAL A 195 -3.71 -2.09 7.35
C VAL A 195 -2.79 -2.02 6.13
N GLY A 196 -1.56 -2.51 6.24
CA GLY A 196 -0.58 -2.53 5.15
C GLY A 196 0.46 -3.63 5.33
N THR A 197 1.03 -4.13 4.23
CA THR A 197 1.91 -5.32 4.27
C THR A 197 3.37 -5.08 3.96
N ASP A 198 3.72 -4.04 3.20
CA ASP A 198 5.11 -3.76 2.77
C ASP A 198 5.48 -2.29 2.94
N ARG A 199 4.54 -1.41 2.58
CA ARG A 199 4.65 0.04 2.71
C ARG A 199 3.46 0.56 3.50
N SER A 200 3.75 1.34 4.53
CA SER A 200 2.76 1.99 5.37
C SER A 200 3.12 3.46 5.55
N PHE A 201 2.10 4.29 5.66
CA PHE A 201 2.22 5.74 5.79
C PHE A 201 1.83 6.15 7.19
N LEU A 202 2.57 7.10 7.77
CA LEU A 202 2.16 7.79 8.97
C LEU A 202 1.65 9.17 8.58
N LEU A 203 0.41 9.45 8.97
CA LEU A 203 -0.26 10.71 8.66
C LEU A 203 -0.81 11.31 9.95
N ARG A 204 -0.60 12.62 10.13
CA ARG A 204 -1.24 13.36 11.20
C ARG A 204 -2.58 13.92 10.70
N HIS A 205 -3.67 13.53 11.32
CA HIS A 205 -5.02 13.96 10.96
C HIS A 205 -5.84 14.25 12.22
N ASP A 206 -6.49 15.41 12.27
CA ASP A 206 -7.29 15.87 13.43
C ASP A 206 -6.57 15.75 14.79
N GLY A 207 -5.25 15.97 14.77
CA GLY A 207 -4.41 15.94 15.97
C GLY A 207 -3.96 14.55 16.41
N GLU A 208 -4.47 13.49 15.78
CA GLU A 208 -4.08 12.10 15.99
C GLU A 208 -3.08 11.62 14.93
N TRP A 209 -2.34 10.58 15.27
CA TRP A 209 -1.47 9.87 14.33
C TRP A 209 -2.21 8.66 13.80
N LEU A 210 -2.28 8.55 12.48
CA LEU A 210 -2.87 7.45 11.76
C LEU A 210 -1.78 6.65 11.05
N VAL A 211 -2.00 5.36 10.93
CA VAL A 211 -1.27 4.50 10.01
C VAL A 211 -2.19 4.14 8.84
N VAL A 212 -1.71 4.37 7.62
CA VAL A 212 -2.46 4.15 6.38
C VAL A 212 -1.69 3.17 5.51
N GLY A 213 -2.34 2.11 5.04
CA GLY A 213 -1.72 1.17 4.11
C GLY A 213 -1.83 1.66 2.68
N LEU A 214 -0.99 1.12 1.78
CA LEU A 214 -1.24 1.22 0.35
C LEU A 214 -2.11 0.06 -0.15
N PRO A 215 -2.86 0.25 -1.25
CA PRO A 215 -3.57 -0.83 -1.92
C PRO A 215 -2.57 -1.76 -2.62
N GLU A 216 -1.98 -2.64 -1.83
CA GLU A 216 -0.98 -3.59 -2.27
C GLU A 216 -1.45 -5.02 -2.03
N THR A 217 -1.04 -5.92 -2.92
CA THR A 217 -1.17 -7.36 -2.67
C THR A 217 -0.29 -7.80 -1.53
N THR A 218 -0.78 -8.75 -0.74
CA THR A 218 0.01 -9.40 0.30
C THR A 218 1.07 -10.31 -0.33
N ARG A 219 2.34 -10.01 -0.06
CA ARG A 219 3.50 -10.77 -0.58
C ARG A 219 4.21 -11.50 0.55
N LEU A 220 4.08 -12.81 0.58
CA LEU A 220 4.64 -13.66 1.63
C LEU A 220 5.76 -14.53 1.07
N GLY A 221 6.92 -14.54 1.74
CA GLY A 221 7.92 -15.58 1.49
C GLY A 221 7.37 -16.96 1.85
N LEU A 222 7.90 -18.02 1.24
CA LEU A 222 7.40 -19.39 1.47
C LEU A 222 7.38 -19.79 2.95
N GLY A 223 8.34 -19.31 3.75
CA GLY A 223 8.34 -19.52 5.21
C GLY A 223 7.11 -18.90 5.88
N GLY A 224 6.80 -17.63 5.58
CA GLY A 224 5.61 -16.96 6.12
C GLY A 224 4.31 -17.60 5.64
N ALA A 225 4.23 -17.97 4.36
CA ALA A 225 3.08 -18.68 3.81
C ALA A 225 2.86 -20.04 4.50
N ARG A 226 3.94 -20.79 4.78
CA ARG A 226 3.87 -22.05 5.54
C ARG A 226 3.39 -21.82 6.98
N THR A 227 3.94 -20.82 7.67
CA THR A 227 3.52 -20.49 9.04
C THR A 227 2.03 -20.12 9.11
N LEU A 228 1.50 -19.47 8.06
CA LEU A 228 0.07 -19.13 7.95
C LEU A 228 -0.81 -20.29 7.46
N GLY A 229 -0.24 -21.46 7.14
CA GLY A 229 -1.00 -22.58 6.59
C GLY A 229 -1.47 -22.39 5.14
N LEU A 230 -0.98 -21.35 4.44
CA LEU A 230 -1.45 -20.98 3.11
C LEU A 230 -1.08 -22.00 2.03
N LEU A 231 0.06 -22.68 2.15
CA LEU A 231 0.57 -23.53 1.08
C LEU A 231 -0.40 -24.66 0.70
N GLY A 232 -1.07 -25.28 1.68
CA GLY A 232 -2.08 -26.30 1.42
C GLY A 232 -3.42 -25.71 0.96
N LEU A 233 -3.71 -24.45 1.29
CA LEU A 233 -4.95 -23.78 0.89
C LEU A 233 -4.92 -23.31 -0.57
N VAL A 234 -3.74 -22.95 -1.08
CA VAL A 234 -3.57 -22.50 -2.48
C VAL A 234 -3.32 -23.65 -3.46
N GLU A 235 -3.04 -24.86 -2.97
CA GLU A 235 -2.78 -26.02 -3.81
C GLU A 235 -4.03 -26.37 -4.65
N GLY A 236 -3.86 -26.46 -5.98
CA GLY A 236 -4.95 -26.75 -6.91
C GLY A 236 -5.95 -25.62 -7.15
N ARG A 237 -5.74 -24.43 -6.56
CA ARG A 237 -6.60 -23.26 -6.79
C ARG A 237 -6.14 -22.42 -7.98
N VAL A 238 -7.12 -21.86 -8.68
CA VAL A 238 -6.88 -20.79 -9.65
C VAL A 238 -6.87 -19.48 -8.88
N LEU A 239 -5.72 -18.81 -8.87
CA LEU A 239 -5.55 -17.51 -8.23
C LEU A 239 -5.69 -16.40 -9.28
N SER A 240 -6.12 -15.22 -8.84
CA SER A 240 -6.25 -13.98 -9.62
C SER A 240 -4.96 -13.57 -10.32
N ARG A 241 -3.81 -13.99 -9.77
CA ARG A 241 -2.50 -13.88 -10.39
C ARG A 241 -1.90 -15.24 -10.63
N GLU A 242 -1.38 -15.45 -11.84
CA GLU A 242 -0.49 -16.57 -12.11
C GLU A 242 0.72 -16.51 -11.16
N GLN A 243 0.89 -17.56 -10.37
CA GLN A 243 1.99 -17.66 -9.41
C GLN A 243 3.11 -18.50 -10.02
N THR A 244 4.28 -17.91 -10.21
CA THR A 244 5.50 -18.73 -10.36
C THR A 244 6.07 -19.03 -8.98
N LEU A 245 5.61 -20.11 -8.34
CA LEU A 245 6.15 -20.58 -7.05
C LEU A 245 7.50 -21.31 -7.16
N LEU A 246 8.11 -21.34 -8.35
CA LEU A 246 9.41 -21.94 -8.55
C LEU A 246 10.48 -21.08 -7.86
N ALA A 247 11.15 -21.64 -6.85
CA ALA A 247 12.44 -21.13 -6.42
C ALA A 247 13.36 -21.14 -7.64
N ARG A 248 13.78 -19.98 -8.14
CA ARG A 248 14.75 -19.93 -9.25
C ARG A 248 16.04 -20.60 -8.77
N PRO A 249 16.41 -21.78 -9.30
CA PRO A 249 17.65 -22.44 -8.89
C PRO A 249 18.81 -21.53 -9.30
N GLY A 250 19.70 -21.20 -8.35
CA GLY A 250 20.92 -20.45 -8.65
C GLY A 250 20.80 -18.91 -8.68
N ALA A 251 19.66 -18.31 -8.34
CA ALA A 251 19.60 -16.88 -8.03
C ALA A 251 19.76 -16.69 -6.50
N PRO A 252 20.98 -16.47 -5.98
CA PRO A 252 21.17 -16.21 -4.56
C PRO A 252 20.29 -15.04 -4.11
N GLY A 253 19.39 -15.29 -3.15
CA GLY A 253 18.69 -14.24 -2.40
C GLY A 253 17.29 -13.81 -2.86
N LYS A 254 16.69 -14.39 -3.91
CA LYS A 254 15.26 -14.15 -4.22
C LYS A 254 14.43 -15.41 -3.95
N GLU A 255 14.11 -15.63 -2.68
CA GLU A 255 13.11 -16.63 -2.30
C GLU A 255 11.81 -16.40 -3.08
N ALA A 256 11.17 -17.50 -3.50
CA ALA A 256 9.85 -17.44 -4.09
C ALA A 256 8.87 -16.77 -3.10
N LYS A 257 8.01 -15.90 -3.62
CA LYS A 257 6.98 -15.22 -2.83
C LYS A 257 5.61 -15.58 -3.37
N LEU A 258 4.72 -16.02 -2.49
CA LEU A 258 3.30 -16.12 -2.75
C LEU A 258 2.72 -14.71 -2.72
N THR A 259 1.97 -14.32 -3.75
CA THR A 259 1.34 -13.00 -3.85
C THR A 259 -0.16 -13.16 -3.96
N LEU A 260 -0.90 -12.69 -2.96
CA LEU A 260 -2.35 -12.83 -2.91
C LEU A 260 -3.01 -11.44 -2.87
N SER A 261 -4.17 -11.32 -3.50
CA SER A 261 -5.03 -10.14 -3.39
C SER A 261 -5.63 -10.03 -1.98
N ASN A 262 -6.23 -8.88 -1.65
CA ASN A 262 -6.94 -8.75 -0.37
C ASN A 262 -8.14 -9.70 -0.32
N GLY A 263 -8.90 -9.83 -1.41
CA GLY A 263 -10.03 -10.75 -1.50
C GLY A 263 -9.65 -12.22 -1.33
N GLU A 264 -8.55 -12.67 -1.95
CA GLU A 264 -8.01 -14.03 -1.75
C GLU A 264 -7.55 -14.26 -0.31
N MET A 265 -6.90 -13.27 0.29
CA MET A 265 -6.47 -13.35 1.70
C MET A 265 -7.67 -13.44 2.65
N THR A 266 -8.74 -12.69 2.37
CA THR A 266 -10.01 -12.79 3.10
C THR A 266 -10.66 -14.16 2.89
N GLU A 267 -10.73 -14.67 1.67
CA GLU A 267 -11.35 -15.98 1.39
C GLU A 267 -10.58 -17.13 2.03
N LEU A 268 -9.25 -17.15 1.88
CA LEU A 268 -8.41 -18.27 2.28
C LEU A 268 -8.16 -18.31 3.79
N LEU A 269 -7.99 -17.14 4.41
CA LEU A 269 -7.56 -17.04 5.82
C LEU A 269 -8.54 -16.30 6.72
N ASN A 270 -9.71 -15.90 6.22
CA ASN A 270 -10.63 -15.01 6.92
C ASN A 270 -9.93 -13.74 7.45
N CYS A 271 -8.98 -13.23 6.66
CA CYS A 271 -8.16 -12.08 7.03
C CYS A 271 -8.89 -10.78 6.66
N GLY A 272 -9.23 -9.97 7.65
CA GLY A 272 -9.84 -8.65 7.44
C GLY A 272 -8.81 -7.60 7.01
N TYR A 273 -9.22 -6.65 6.17
CA TYR A 273 -8.40 -5.50 5.76
C TYR A 273 -9.13 -4.18 6.07
N THR A 274 -8.38 -3.13 6.36
CA THR A 274 -8.85 -1.74 6.50
C THR A 274 -7.82 -0.82 5.86
N PRO A 275 -8.20 0.29 5.21
CA PRO A 275 -7.21 1.16 4.58
C PRO A 275 -6.38 1.95 5.61
N ALA A 276 -6.92 2.17 6.81
CA ALA A 276 -6.26 2.92 7.89
C ALA A 276 -6.70 2.47 9.29
N ALA A 277 -5.85 2.79 10.27
CA ALA A 277 -6.10 2.67 11.70
C ALA A 277 -5.35 3.80 12.45
N THR A 278 -5.58 3.94 13.76
CA THR A 278 -4.74 4.78 14.63
C THR A 278 -3.31 4.23 14.71
N ALA A 279 -2.31 5.07 14.96
CA ALA A 279 -0.93 4.63 15.19
C ALA A 279 -0.63 4.61 16.70
N ASP A 280 -1.29 3.73 17.44
CA ASP A 280 -1.23 3.68 18.91
C ASP A 280 0.02 3.00 19.45
N SER A 281 0.61 2.07 18.68
CA SER A 281 1.81 1.34 19.08
C SER A 281 2.79 1.22 17.93
N ILE A 282 4.07 1.48 18.19
CA ILE A 282 5.15 1.25 17.24
C ILE A 282 6.02 0.11 17.75
N VAL A 283 6.21 -0.93 16.94
CA VAL A 283 7.01 -2.09 17.32
C VAL A 283 8.10 -2.35 16.30
N VAL A 284 9.35 -2.28 16.77
CA VAL A 284 10.55 -2.63 16.02
C VAL A 284 10.81 -4.12 16.19
N LEU A 285 10.63 -4.89 15.13
CA LEU A 285 10.87 -6.33 15.09
C LEU A 285 12.37 -6.60 14.91
N SER A 286 12.97 -7.27 15.89
CA SER A 286 14.34 -7.77 15.85
C SER A 286 14.33 -9.29 15.72
N GLY A 287 14.34 -9.77 14.48
CA GLY A 287 14.36 -11.21 14.18
C GLY A 287 15.70 -11.84 14.56
N SER A 288 15.68 -12.84 15.44
CA SER A 288 16.85 -13.63 15.81
C SER A 288 16.50 -15.12 15.77
N PRO A 289 17.13 -15.92 14.87
CA PRO A 289 16.91 -17.37 14.83
C PRO A 289 17.28 -18.08 16.15
N LEU A 290 18.16 -17.45 16.94
CA LEU A 290 18.65 -17.98 18.22
C LEU A 290 17.75 -17.61 19.41
N ALA A 291 16.75 -16.74 19.21
CA ALA A 291 15.85 -16.36 20.29
C ALA A 291 14.91 -17.53 20.64
N SER A 292 15.13 -18.14 21.80
CA SER A 292 14.30 -19.22 22.35
C SER A 292 12.97 -18.73 22.94
N ALA A 293 12.87 -17.44 23.26
CA ALA A 293 11.65 -16.79 23.73
C ALA A 293 11.50 -15.41 23.10
N ALA A 294 10.25 -14.97 22.92
CA ALA A 294 9.94 -13.61 22.53
C ALA A 294 10.08 -12.66 23.73
N ARG A 295 10.75 -11.52 23.52
CA ARG A 295 10.93 -10.46 24.52
C ARG A 295 10.49 -9.12 23.96
N MET A 296 9.59 -8.45 24.67
CA MET A 296 9.20 -7.08 24.41
C MET A 296 9.92 -6.16 25.40
N GLU A 297 10.48 -5.06 24.91
CA GLU A 297 11.10 -4.01 25.75
C GLU A 297 10.75 -2.62 25.23
N ASP A 298 10.60 -1.66 26.13
CA ASP A 298 10.43 -0.25 25.75
C ASP A 298 11.75 0.32 25.24
N LEU A 299 11.68 1.12 24.18
CA LEU A 299 12.85 1.80 23.63
C LEU A 299 12.96 3.22 24.18
N ALA A 300 14.16 3.61 24.60
CA ALA A 300 14.44 5.01 24.88
C ALA A 300 14.21 5.86 23.61
N PRO A 301 13.75 7.11 23.70
CA PRO A 301 13.41 7.92 22.53
C PRO A 301 14.51 8.02 21.47
N ALA A 302 15.79 8.16 21.89
CA ALA A 302 16.92 8.21 20.97
C ALA A 302 17.15 6.87 20.24
N GLU A 303 16.90 5.75 20.92
CA GLU A 303 17.02 4.42 20.34
C GLU A 303 15.87 4.11 19.38
N ALA A 304 14.64 4.49 19.75
CA ALA A 304 13.46 4.42 18.89
C ALA A 304 13.67 5.22 17.60
N HIS A 305 14.17 6.46 17.72
CA HIS A 305 14.46 7.30 16.57
C HIS A 305 15.48 6.66 15.64
N ARG A 306 16.58 6.09 16.18
CA ARG A 306 17.60 5.41 15.37
C ARG A 306 17.00 4.19 14.64
N ALA A 307 16.26 3.35 15.36
CA ALA A 307 15.68 2.14 14.81
C ALA A 307 14.63 2.43 13.71
N LEU A 308 13.80 3.46 13.89
CA LEU A 308 12.77 3.81 12.90
C LEU A 308 13.34 4.54 11.68
N ARG A 309 14.41 5.33 11.85
CA ARG A 309 15.07 6.02 10.73
C ARG A 309 15.61 5.05 9.67
N GLU A 310 16.01 3.84 10.06
CA GLU A 310 16.44 2.79 9.11
C GLU A 310 15.31 2.29 8.19
N HIS A 311 14.06 2.54 8.58
CA HIS A 311 12.87 2.10 7.85
C HIS A 311 12.06 3.25 7.26
N LEU A 312 12.48 4.50 7.53
CA LEU A 312 11.90 5.69 6.96
C LEU A 312 12.31 5.81 5.48
N LEU A 313 11.32 5.97 4.60
CA LEU A 313 11.52 6.11 3.16
C LEU A 313 11.29 7.58 2.75
N ALA A 314 12.23 8.45 3.11
CA ALA A 314 12.20 9.88 2.78
C ALA A 314 13.61 10.47 2.50
N PRO A 315 13.94 10.83 1.25
CA PRO A 315 13.17 10.50 0.05
C PRO A 315 13.10 8.98 -0.12
N ASP A 316 12.01 8.50 -0.71
CA ASP A 316 11.86 7.08 -0.94
C ASP A 316 12.87 6.60 -2.00
N PRO A 317 13.77 5.65 -1.67
CA PRO A 317 14.79 5.21 -2.63
C PRO A 317 14.19 4.52 -3.86
N ASP A 318 12.98 3.99 -3.76
CA ASP A 318 12.30 3.40 -4.91
C ASP A 318 11.55 4.45 -5.74
N TYR A 319 11.27 5.65 -5.21
CA TYR A 319 10.54 6.71 -5.92
C TYR A 319 11.35 8.00 -5.94
N ARG A 320 12.05 8.24 -7.06
CA ARG A 320 12.89 9.43 -7.19
C ARG A 320 12.11 10.70 -7.46
N VAL A 321 10.84 10.61 -7.85
CA VAL A 321 9.96 11.75 -8.14
C VAL A 321 8.51 11.35 -7.88
N ARG A 322 7.66 12.35 -7.63
CA ARG A 322 6.20 12.21 -7.59
C ARG A 322 5.64 12.13 -9.01
N TRP A 323 5.79 10.97 -9.64
CA TRP A 323 5.70 10.86 -11.09
C TRP A 323 4.28 10.99 -11.65
N LEU A 324 3.24 10.73 -10.85
CA LEU A 324 1.83 10.98 -11.17
C LEU A 324 1.27 12.26 -10.52
N SER A 325 2.13 13.13 -10.01
CA SER A 325 1.76 14.44 -9.47
C SER A 325 2.02 15.56 -10.49
N PRO A 326 1.21 16.64 -10.48
CA PRO A 326 1.54 17.86 -11.21
C PRO A 326 2.87 18.46 -10.75
N ASP A 327 3.20 18.33 -9.46
CA ASP A 327 4.49 18.68 -8.89
C ASP A 327 5.37 17.43 -8.71
N PRO A 328 6.43 17.24 -9.51
CA PRO A 328 7.32 16.08 -9.42
C PRO A 328 8.37 16.17 -8.30
N ALA A 329 8.35 17.20 -7.46
CA ALA A 329 9.31 17.38 -6.38
C ALA A 329 9.45 16.11 -5.52
N GLN A 330 10.68 15.88 -5.05
CA GLN A 330 10.98 14.79 -4.12
C GLN A 330 10.39 15.04 -2.75
N ASP A 331 10.12 13.96 -2.02
CA ASP A 331 9.70 14.01 -0.63
C ASP A 331 10.82 14.67 0.21
N ASP A 332 10.45 15.62 1.07
CA ASP A 332 11.39 16.32 1.94
C ASP A 332 11.80 15.45 3.13
N ALA A 333 13.04 14.94 3.10
CA ALA A 333 13.64 14.17 4.20
C ALA A 333 13.69 14.95 5.52
N GLY A 334 13.83 16.28 5.46
CA GLY A 334 13.84 17.16 6.63
C GLY A 334 12.51 17.13 7.36
N SER A 335 11.41 17.38 6.62
CA SER A 335 10.04 17.26 7.13
C SER A 335 9.76 15.87 7.71
N ALA A 336 10.13 14.79 7.01
CA ALA A 336 9.90 13.44 7.48
C ALA A 336 10.60 13.11 8.81
N ALA A 337 11.83 13.59 9.02
CA ALA A 337 12.56 13.42 10.27
C ALA A 337 11.93 14.21 11.44
N ALA A 338 11.39 15.40 11.16
CA ALA A 338 10.68 16.21 12.14
C ALA A 338 9.36 15.52 12.57
N GLU A 339 8.59 14.99 11.62
CA GLU A 339 7.36 14.25 11.89
C GLU A 339 7.61 12.97 12.69
N LEU A 340 8.66 12.20 12.37
CA LEU A 340 9.06 11.04 13.17
C LEU A 340 9.40 11.44 14.63
N SER A 341 10.10 12.55 14.81
CA SER A 341 10.42 13.06 16.15
C SER A 341 9.15 13.43 16.90
N ALA A 342 8.21 14.13 16.24
CA ALA A 342 6.93 14.51 16.83
C ALA A 342 6.08 13.28 17.21
N LEU A 343 6.05 12.25 16.37
CA LEU A 343 5.39 10.97 16.67
C LEU A 343 5.94 10.33 17.95
N LEU A 344 7.28 10.21 18.06
CA LEU A 344 7.94 9.55 19.19
C LEU A 344 7.81 10.31 20.52
N THR A 345 7.43 11.59 20.51
CA THR A 345 7.06 12.29 21.75
C THR A 345 5.72 11.85 22.33
N ARG A 346 4.85 11.25 21.50
CA ARG A 346 3.48 10.87 21.87
C ARG A 346 3.28 9.37 21.92
N GLN A 347 3.95 8.63 21.04
CA GLN A 347 3.77 7.20 20.89
C GLN A 347 5.05 6.47 21.33
N PRO A 348 5.00 5.68 22.41
CA PRO A 348 6.14 4.87 22.81
C PRO A 348 6.43 3.81 21.74
N ALA A 349 7.71 3.62 21.46
CA ALA A 349 8.17 2.52 20.60
C ALA A 349 8.70 1.39 21.46
N ARG A 350 8.43 0.16 21.04
CA ARG A 350 8.90 -1.06 21.69
C ARG A 350 9.74 -1.88 20.73
N ARG A 351 10.65 -2.69 21.24
CA ARG A 351 11.36 -3.72 20.46
C ARG A 351 10.84 -5.09 20.83
N LEU A 352 10.44 -5.85 19.81
CA LEU A 352 10.15 -7.27 19.94
C LEU A 352 11.34 -8.06 19.39
N THR A 353 12.12 -8.65 20.29
CA THR A 353 13.18 -9.60 19.92
C THR A 353 12.61 -11.01 19.94
N TRP A 354 12.64 -11.70 18.80
CA TRP A 354 11.98 -13.00 18.66
C TRP A 354 12.52 -13.81 17.48
N ASN A 355 12.26 -15.12 17.49
CA ASN A 355 12.39 -15.96 16.30
C ASN A 355 11.06 -15.96 15.52
N PRO A 356 10.96 -15.30 14.34
CA PRO A 356 9.72 -15.23 13.59
C PRO A 356 9.24 -16.59 13.05
N GLN A 357 10.13 -17.57 12.84
CA GLN A 357 9.73 -18.90 12.41
C GLN A 357 9.04 -19.69 13.52
N LEU A 358 9.47 -19.48 14.77
CA LEU A 358 8.91 -20.16 15.94
C LEU A 358 7.70 -19.44 16.50
N HIS A 359 7.65 -18.11 16.43
CA HIS A 359 6.72 -17.31 17.21
C HIS A 359 5.67 -16.55 16.38
N CYS A 360 5.74 -16.54 15.05
CA CYS A 360 4.76 -15.86 14.20
C CYS A 360 3.45 -16.66 14.05
N ASP A 361 2.96 -17.17 15.17
CA ASP A 361 1.71 -17.88 15.37
C ASP A 361 0.74 -17.01 16.17
N GLU A 362 -0.28 -17.62 16.77
CA GLU A 362 -1.31 -16.95 17.57
C GLU A 362 -0.76 -16.15 18.75
N ARG A 363 0.48 -16.41 19.20
CA ARG A 363 1.11 -15.70 20.33
C ARG A 363 1.51 -14.27 20.00
N VAL A 364 1.62 -13.90 18.71
CA VAL A 364 1.97 -12.53 18.33
C VAL A 364 0.94 -11.51 18.84
N VAL A 365 -0.35 -11.86 18.83
CA VAL A 365 -1.42 -10.95 19.27
C VAL A 365 -1.31 -10.68 20.78
N PRO A 366 -1.29 -11.69 21.68
CA PRO A 366 -1.05 -11.46 23.10
C PRO A 366 0.22 -10.65 23.41
N LEU A 367 1.31 -10.89 22.67
CA LEU A 367 2.57 -10.14 22.86
C LEU A 367 2.44 -8.65 22.51
N LEU A 368 1.64 -8.31 21.49
CA LEU A 368 1.42 -6.93 21.08
C LEU A 368 0.38 -6.22 21.95
N THR A 369 -0.63 -6.96 22.42
CA THR A 369 -1.68 -6.48 23.32
C THR A 369 -1.20 -6.31 24.76
N ALA A 370 -0.19 -7.08 25.21
CA ALA A 370 0.40 -6.94 26.52
C ALA A 370 0.92 -5.51 26.71
N ARG A 371 0.16 -4.71 27.44
CA ARG A 371 0.58 -3.39 27.89
C ARG A 371 1.58 -3.60 29.00
N THR A 372 2.73 -2.93 28.90
CA THR A 372 3.54 -2.69 30.08
C THR A 372 2.71 -1.76 30.96
N ASP A 373 2.22 -2.25 32.10
CA ASP A 373 1.40 -1.48 33.07
C ASP A 373 2.19 -0.32 33.72
N THR A 374 3.21 0.22 33.06
CA THR A 374 4.24 1.08 33.64
C THR A 374 4.07 2.57 33.36
N THR A 375 2.96 3.02 32.74
CA THR A 375 2.76 4.47 32.50
C THR A 375 1.41 4.98 33.04
N PRO A 376 1.41 6.09 33.80
CA PRO A 376 0.26 6.52 34.59
C PRO A 376 -0.88 7.02 33.72
N SER A 377 -2.09 6.58 34.06
CA SER A 377 -3.36 7.03 33.49
C SER A 377 -3.46 8.56 33.46
N SER A 378 -3.10 9.19 32.34
CA SER A 378 -3.67 10.48 31.97
C SER A 378 -4.99 10.21 31.26
N ALA A 379 -6.01 9.90 32.05
CA ALA A 379 -7.38 9.77 31.57
C ALA A 379 -7.89 11.14 31.09
N ALA A 380 -7.46 11.56 29.90
CA ALA A 380 -8.26 12.42 29.06
C ALA A 380 -9.36 11.53 28.47
N HIS A 381 -10.53 11.58 29.10
CA HIS A 381 -11.77 11.00 28.63
C HIS A 381 -11.93 11.33 27.14
N ARG A 382 -11.83 10.33 26.24
CA ARG A 382 -12.23 10.49 24.84
C ARG A 382 -13.75 10.67 24.86
N PRO A 383 -14.31 11.84 24.49
CA PRO A 383 -15.75 11.94 24.33
C PRO A 383 -16.13 11.04 23.16
N HIS A 384 -16.95 10.01 23.42
CA HIS A 384 -17.65 9.33 22.34
C HIS A 384 -18.51 10.38 21.63
N HIS A 385 -18.07 10.81 20.45
CA HIS A 385 -18.90 11.60 19.56
C HIS A 385 -20.06 10.70 19.09
N ASN A 386 -21.15 10.77 19.84
CA ASN A 386 -22.43 10.21 19.47
C ASN A 386 -22.98 11.13 18.37
N SER A 387 -22.75 10.77 17.10
CA SER A 387 -23.31 11.46 15.94
C SER A 387 -24.83 11.22 15.90
N GLY A 388 -25.54 11.98 16.73
CA GLY A 388 -26.99 12.08 16.69
C GLY A 388 -27.42 12.63 15.33
N LYS A 389 -28.14 11.80 14.58
CA LYS A 389 -28.97 12.22 13.45
C LYS A 389 -30.02 13.22 13.96
N GLU A 390 -29.79 14.51 13.80
CA GLU A 390 -30.89 15.48 13.76
C GLU A 390 -31.47 15.53 12.36
N ALA A 391 -32.66 14.96 12.22
CA ALA A 391 -33.54 15.19 11.09
C ALA A 391 -34.13 16.60 11.21
N ILE A 392 -33.75 17.50 10.30
CA ILE A 392 -34.42 18.78 10.13
C ILE A 392 -35.61 18.57 9.19
N ARG A 393 -36.79 18.95 9.69
CA ARG A 393 -38.06 19.05 8.96
C ARG A 393 -38.14 20.33 8.13
#